data_AF-A0A7S2IJ03-F1
#
_entry.id   AF-A0A7S2IJ03-F1
#
_cell.length_a   1.000
_cell.length_b   1.000
_cell.length_c   1.000
_cell.angle_alpha   90.00
_cell.angle_beta   90.00
_cell.angle_gamma   90.00
#
_symmetry.space_group_name_H-M   'P 1'
#
loop_
_entity.id
_entity.type
_entity.pdbx_description
1 polymer ?
#
loop_
_entity_poly.entity_id
_entity_poly.type
_entity_poly.pdbx_seq_one_letter_code
_entity_poly.pdbx_strand_id
1 'polypeptide(L)'
;LRTVFIGAISGARATANPLGKAWQARMDHLNLFLTQMNAPHDLRLRTRQFLHNTRDLELKRSFGHLYKNFSRGLASEMMSVMSISVVRGISLFSNCEHEFLRDLAAKMSYEAFDRGERVVHTAPTLCIVIQGTLVVGGKPLSRNEC
;
A
#
# COMPACT_ATOMS: atom_id res chain seq x y z
N LEU A 1 17.92 40.37 13.98
CA LEU A 1 17.62 40.10 12.57
C LEU A 1 18.19 38.76 12.06
N ARG A 2 19.48 38.41 12.27
CA ARG A 2 20.05 37.10 11.86
C ARG A 2 19.36 35.85 12.41
N THR A 3 18.84 35.89 13.64
CA THR A 3 18.15 34.76 14.29
C THR A 3 16.77 34.44 13.70
N VAL A 4 16.07 35.44 13.15
CA VAL A 4 14.72 35.29 12.58
C VAL A 4 14.78 34.55 11.24
N PHE A 5 15.80 34.82 10.42
CA PHE A 5 16.00 34.14 9.12
C PHE A 5 16.34 32.65 9.28
N ILE A 6 17.13 32.29 10.30
CA ILE A 6 17.45 30.89 10.60
C ILE A 6 16.19 30.14 11.07
N GLY A 7 15.30 30.79 11.82
CA GLY A 7 14.01 30.24 12.23
C GLY A 7 13.04 29.99 11.06
N ALA A 8 12.99 30.91 10.09
CA ALA A 8 12.15 30.75 8.90
C ALA A 8 12.63 29.63 7.97
N ILE A 9 13.94 29.50 7.77
CA ILE A 9 14.53 28.46 6.92
C ILE A 9 14.44 27.07 7.58
N SER A 10 14.63 26.99 8.90
CA SER A 10 14.46 25.73 9.65
C SER A 10 12.99 25.30 9.71
N GLY A 11 12.04 26.24 9.82
CA GLY A 11 10.60 25.99 9.68
C GLY A 11 10.21 25.47 8.29
N ALA A 12 10.70 26.09 7.22
CA ALA A 12 10.44 25.67 5.84
C ALA A 12 11.05 24.29 5.51
N ARG A 13 12.27 24.00 5.99
CA ARG A 13 12.86 22.65 5.88
C ARG A 13 12.09 21.62 6.71
N ALA A 14 11.51 22.04 7.84
CA ALA A 14 10.71 21.15 8.65
C ALA A 14 9.37 20.78 7.98
N THR A 15 8.82 21.64 7.13
CA THR A 15 7.56 21.40 6.41
C THR A 15 7.75 20.87 4.98
N ALA A 16 8.98 20.84 4.46
CA ALA A 16 9.26 20.45 3.06
C ALA A 16 8.92 18.99 2.71
N ASN A 17 8.74 18.08 3.68
CA ASN A 17 8.40 16.69 3.40
C ASN A 17 7.57 16.04 4.54
N PRO A 18 6.29 16.41 4.70
CA PRO A 18 5.45 15.90 5.79
C PRO A 18 5.21 14.38 5.67
N LEU A 19 5.06 13.86 4.45
CA LEU A 19 4.84 12.42 4.21
C LEU A 19 6.10 11.58 4.50
N GLY A 20 7.29 12.06 4.11
CA GLY A 20 8.55 11.40 4.43
C GLY A 20 8.83 11.40 5.93
N LYS A 21 8.51 12.49 6.63
CA LYS A 21 8.61 12.56 8.09
C LYS A 21 7.62 11.63 8.79
N ALA A 22 6.38 11.57 8.32
CA ALA A 22 5.38 10.65 8.85
C ALA A 22 5.81 9.18 8.65
N TRP A 23 6.41 8.86 7.49
CA TRP A 23 6.99 7.55 7.23
C TRP A 23 8.15 7.22 8.18
N GLN A 24 9.08 8.15 8.36
CA GLN A 24 10.20 7.98 9.28
C GLN A 24 9.72 7.74 10.71
N ALA A 25 8.79 8.58 11.20
CA ALA A 25 8.20 8.43 12.52
C ALA A 25 7.51 7.06 12.70
N ARG A 26 6.85 6.54 11.66
CA ARG A 26 6.27 5.19 11.67
C ARG A 26 7.32 4.09 11.78
N MET A 27 8.43 4.20 11.06
CA MET A 27 9.55 3.26 11.16
C MET A 27 10.23 3.30 12.53
N ASP A 28 10.37 4.49 13.11
CA ASP A 28 10.92 4.66 14.46
C ASP A 28 10.01 4.01 15.50
N HIS A 29 8.69 4.20 15.37
CA HIS A 29 7.70 3.54 16.24
C HIS A 29 7.75 2.01 16.11
N LEU A 30 7.90 1.47 14.88
CA LEU A 30 8.10 0.04 14.66
C LEU A 30 9.36 -0.46 15.37
N ASN A 31 10.48 0.26 15.25
CA ASN A 31 11.73 -0.11 15.90
C ASN A 31 11.60 -0.13 17.43
N LEU A 32 10.91 0.85 18.00
CA LEU A 32 10.61 0.88 19.43
C LEU A 32 9.77 -0.32 19.86
N PHE A 33 8.67 -0.60 19.15
CA PHE A 33 7.80 -1.74 19.40
C PHE A 33 8.57 -3.07 19.38
N LEU A 34 9.37 -3.30 18.34
CA LEU A 34 10.17 -4.50 18.20
C LEU A 34 11.22 -4.65 19.31
N THR A 35 11.75 -3.52 19.80
CA THR A 35 12.71 -3.50 20.92
C THR A 35 12.01 -3.85 22.22
N GLN A 36 10.85 -3.25 22.50
CA GLN A 36 10.04 -3.54 23.70
C GLN A 36 9.61 -5.00 23.77
N MET A 37 9.30 -5.60 22.62
CA MET A 37 8.93 -7.02 22.53
C MET A 37 10.13 -7.99 22.58
N ASN A 38 11.36 -7.49 22.71
CA ASN A 38 12.59 -8.30 22.60
C ASN A 38 12.60 -9.19 21.35
N ALA A 39 12.12 -8.64 20.22
CA ALA A 39 11.98 -9.42 18.99
C ALA A 39 13.34 -9.97 18.51
N PRO A 40 13.42 -11.24 18.11
CA PRO A 40 14.63 -11.83 17.53
C PRO A 40 15.16 -11.01 16.34
N HIS A 41 16.47 -11.04 16.11
CA HIS A 41 17.11 -10.28 15.02
C HIS A 41 16.46 -10.52 13.65
N ASP A 42 16.17 -11.79 13.33
CA ASP A 42 15.51 -12.18 12.08
C ASP A 42 14.12 -11.53 11.92
N LEU A 43 13.28 -11.60 12.95
CA LEU A 43 11.95 -10.99 12.93
C LEU A 43 12.03 -9.47 12.73
N ARG A 44 12.99 -8.81 13.40
CA ARG A 44 13.21 -7.37 13.25
C ARG A 44 13.57 -6.98 11.81
N LEU A 45 14.44 -7.76 11.17
CA LEU A 45 14.80 -7.54 9.77
C LEU A 45 13.60 -7.74 8.85
N ARG A 46 12.90 -8.87 9.00
CA ARG A 46 11.75 -9.21 8.14
C ARG A 46 10.62 -8.19 8.26
N THR A 47 10.24 -7.79 9.48
CA THR A 47 9.16 -6.81 9.67
C THR A 47 9.52 -5.44 9.08
N ARG A 48 10.77 -4.98 9.23
CA ARG A 48 11.23 -3.73 8.60
C ARG A 48 11.22 -3.83 7.07
N GLN A 49 11.73 -4.93 6.53
CA GLN A 49 11.78 -5.14 5.08
C GLN A 49 10.36 -5.21 4.50
N PHE A 50 9.45 -5.90 5.17
CA PHE A 50 8.04 -5.98 4.80
C PHE A 50 7.42 -4.59 4.74
N LEU A 51 7.58 -3.77 5.78
CA LEU A 51 7.02 -2.41 5.80
C LEU A 51 7.63 -1.53 4.70
N HIS A 52 8.94 -1.64 4.48
CA HIS A 52 9.62 -0.91 3.40
C HIS A 52 9.08 -1.29 2.02
N ASN A 53 8.92 -2.59 1.75
CA ASN A 53 8.42 -3.10 0.48
C ASN A 53 6.93 -2.76 0.25
N THR A 54 6.17 -2.57 1.32
CA THR A 54 4.72 -2.28 1.27
C THR A 54 4.41 -0.80 1.48
N ARG A 55 5.42 0.09 1.43
CA ARG A 55 5.26 1.53 1.68
C ARG A 55 4.16 2.17 0.84
N ASP A 56 4.12 1.91 -0.46
CA ASP A 56 3.13 2.51 -1.35
C ASP A 56 1.72 2.00 -1.07
N LEU A 57 1.59 0.72 -0.71
CA LEU A 57 0.33 0.13 -0.28
C LEU A 57 -0.15 0.77 1.04
N GLU A 58 0.75 0.91 2.01
CA GLU A 58 0.44 1.55 3.29
C GLU A 58 0.08 3.03 3.13
N LEU A 59 0.70 3.73 2.17
CA LEU A 59 0.31 5.09 1.81
C LEU A 59 -1.13 5.12 1.24
N LYS A 60 -1.46 4.22 0.31
CA LYS A 60 -2.82 4.10 -0.23
C LYS A 60 -3.85 3.77 0.85
N ARG A 61 -3.54 2.82 1.74
CA ARG A 61 -4.39 2.47 2.89
C ARG A 61 -4.56 3.65 3.84
N SER A 62 -3.53 4.48 4.02
CA SER A 62 -3.64 5.67 4.85
C SER A 62 -4.67 6.66 4.33
N PHE A 63 -4.92 6.73 3.02
CA PHE A 63 -6.01 7.56 2.46
C PHE A 63 -7.41 7.03 2.77
N GLY A 64 -7.52 5.80 3.31
CA GLY A 64 -8.78 5.17 3.73
C GLY A 64 -9.68 6.07 4.58
N HIS A 65 -9.08 6.82 5.50
CA HIS A 65 -9.83 7.76 6.36
C HIS A 65 -10.39 8.98 5.62
N LEU A 66 -9.76 9.41 4.50
CA LEU A 66 -10.23 10.55 3.72
C LEU A 66 -11.58 10.24 3.07
N TYR A 67 -11.78 8.99 2.63
CA TYR A 67 -13.06 8.56 2.06
C TYR A 67 -14.23 8.64 3.04
N LYS A 68 -13.96 8.56 4.36
CA LYS A 68 -15.01 8.72 5.39
C LYS A 68 -15.57 10.14 5.45
N ASN A 69 -14.83 11.11 4.93
CA ASN A 69 -15.25 12.52 4.89
C ASN A 69 -15.99 12.87 3.59
N PHE A 70 -16.08 11.95 2.64
CA PHE A 70 -16.75 12.16 1.37
C PHE A 70 -18.20 11.66 1.42
N SER A 71 -19.05 12.22 0.54
CA SER A 71 -20.34 11.60 0.25
C SER A 71 -20.11 10.20 -0.35
N ARG A 72 -21.04 9.27 -0.15
CA ARG A 72 -20.90 7.87 -0.61
C ARG A 72 -20.60 7.77 -2.11
N GLY A 73 -21.21 8.63 -2.93
CA GLY A 73 -20.96 8.68 -4.37
C GLY A 73 -19.52 9.07 -4.71
N LEU A 74 -19.04 10.16 -4.11
CA LEU A 74 -17.68 10.67 -4.36
C LEU A 74 -16.60 9.72 -3.83
N ALA A 75 -16.84 9.06 -2.68
CA ALA A 75 -15.95 8.03 -2.16
C ALA A 75 -15.81 6.86 -3.15
N SER A 76 -16.93 6.37 -3.69
CA SER A 76 -16.96 5.29 -4.68
C SER A 76 -16.22 5.67 -5.97
N GLU A 77 -16.45 6.88 -6.48
CA GLU A 77 -15.79 7.39 -7.68
C GLU A 77 -14.27 7.48 -7.49
N MET A 78 -13.81 8.04 -6.36
CA MET A 78 -12.39 8.17 -6.08
C MET A 78 -11.69 6.81 -5.85
N MET A 79 -12.36 5.86 -5.20
CA MET A 79 -11.86 4.49 -5.08
C MET A 79 -11.74 3.81 -6.45
N SER A 80 -12.72 4.05 -7.32
CA SER A 80 -12.69 3.54 -8.69
C SER A 80 -11.49 4.09 -9.47
N VAL A 81 -11.21 5.40 -9.38
CA VAL A 81 -10.04 6.01 -10.04
C VAL A 81 -8.72 5.38 -9.56
N MET A 82 -8.59 5.09 -8.26
CA MET A 82 -7.39 4.45 -7.72
C MET A 82 -7.16 3.05 -8.31
N SER A 83 -8.23 2.25 -8.41
CA SER A 83 -8.15 0.84 -8.81
C SER A 83 -8.28 0.60 -10.32
N ILE A 84 -8.87 1.52 -11.08
CA ILE A 84 -9.11 1.32 -12.52
C ILE A 84 -7.82 1.25 -13.33
N SER A 85 -6.77 1.94 -12.88
CA SER A 85 -5.44 1.88 -13.50
C SER A 85 -4.83 0.47 -13.40
N VAL A 86 -5.08 -0.22 -12.28
CA VAL A 86 -4.66 -1.61 -12.07
C VAL A 86 -5.49 -2.55 -12.95
N VAL A 87 -6.82 -2.40 -12.92
CA VAL A 87 -7.75 -3.27 -13.65
C VAL A 87 -7.53 -3.20 -15.17
N ARG A 88 -7.34 -1.98 -15.72
CA ARG A 88 -7.07 -1.78 -17.15
C ARG A 88 -5.74 -2.39 -17.60
N GLY A 89 -4.80 -2.59 -16.69
CA GLY A 89 -3.51 -3.21 -16.99
C GLY A 89 -3.57 -4.73 -17.13
N ILE A 90 -4.71 -5.35 -16.87
CA ILE A 90 -4.90 -6.80 -16.87
C ILE A 90 -5.59 -7.19 -18.19
N SER A 91 -4.93 -8.06 -18.95
CA SER A 91 -5.42 -8.54 -20.25
C SER A 91 -6.81 -9.17 -20.17
N LEU A 92 -7.12 -9.88 -19.08
CA LEU A 92 -8.43 -10.49 -18.82
C LEU A 92 -9.59 -9.49 -18.92
N PHE A 93 -9.37 -8.21 -18.59
CA PHE A 93 -10.40 -7.19 -18.56
C PHE A 93 -10.30 -6.16 -19.70
N SER A 94 -9.44 -6.39 -20.71
CA SER A 94 -9.16 -5.41 -21.75
C SER A 94 -10.38 -5.03 -22.60
N ASN A 95 -11.35 -5.94 -22.72
CA ASN A 95 -12.54 -5.78 -23.56
C ASN A 95 -13.82 -5.55 -22.74
N CYS A 96 -13.70 -5.28 -21.44
CA CYS A 96 -14.85 -5.04 -20.59
C CYS A 96 -15.31 -3.58 -20.63
N GLU A 97 -16.61 -3.35 -20.46
CA GLU A 97 -17.19 -2.02 -20.40
C GLU A 97 -16.68 -1.20 -19.21
N HIS A 98 -16.62 0.12 -19.38
CA HIS A 98 -16.08 1.01 -18.36
C HIS A 98 -16.84 0.95 -17.03
N GLU A 99 -18.17 0.82 -17.08
CA GLU A 99 -19.02 0.71 -15.89
C GLU A 99 -18.73 -0.58 -15.11
N PHE A 100 -18.58 -1.71 -15.81
CA PHE A 100 -18.17 -2.96 -15.20
C PHE A 100 -16.80 -2.84 -14.52
N LEU A 101 -15.82 -2.22 -15.19
CA LEU A 101 -14.49 -2.05 -14.62
C LEU A 101 -14.50 -1.16 -13.37
N ARG A 102 -15.34 -0.12 -13.34
CA ARG A 102 -15.54 0.75 -12.18
C ARG A 102 -16.11 -0.05 -11.01
N ASP A 103 -17.18 -0.81 -11.25
CA ASP A 103 -17.85 -1.59 -10.22
C ASP A 103 -16.97 -2.73 -9.68
N LEU A 104 -16.15 -3.33 -10.55
CA LEU A 104 -15.11 -4.28 -10.16
C LEU A 104 -14.03 -3.61 -9.30
N ALA A 105 -13.48 -2.49 -9.78
CA ALA A 105 -12.43 -1.71 -9.11
C ALA A 105 -12.84 -1.28 -7.69
N ALA A 106 -14.13 -0.97 -7.48
CA ALA A 106 -14.68 -0.60 -6.17
C ALA A 106 -14.77 -1.78 -5.18
N LYS A 107 -14.79 -3.03 -5.66
CA LYS A 107 -14.88 -4.26 -4.85
C LYS A 107 -13.52 -4.90 -4.56
N MET A 108 -12.45 -4.42 -5.18
CA MET A 108 -11.11 -4.97 -4.98
C MET A 108 -10.49 -4.54 -3.65
N SER A 109 -9.83 -5.47 -2.97
CA SER A 109 -8.94 -5.21 -1.83
C SER A 109 -7.48 -5.34 -2.25
N TYR A 110 -6.59 -4.61 -1.56
CA TYR A 110 -5.15 -4.73 -1.73
C TYR A 110 -4.54 -5.40 -0.51
N GLU A 111 -3.84 -6.50 -0.73
CA GLU A 111 -3.18 -7.29 0.30
C GLU A 111 -1.70 -7.47 -0.03
N ALA A 112 -0.88 -7.58 1.01
CA ALA A 112 0.54 -7.84 0.90
C ALA A 112 0.90 -8.95 1.88
N PHE A 113 1.80 -9.82 1.42
CA PHE A 113 2.21 -11.03 2.12
C PHE A 113 3.73 -11.03 2.31
N ASP A 114 4.21 -11.58 3.42
CA ASP A 114 5.65 -11.77 3.64
C ASP A 114 6.19 -12.90 2.74
N ARG A 115 7.50 -12.93 2.55
CA ARG A 115 8.15 -13.97 1.76
C ARG A 115 7.91 -15.34 2.37
N GLY A 116 7.38 -16.26 1.57
CA GLY A 116 7.11 -17.64 1.98
C GLY A 116 5.81 -17.80 2.76
N GLU A 117 5.06 -16.71 2.96
CA GLU A 117 3.71 -16.78 3.52
C GLU A 117 2.76 -17.48 2.53
N ARG A 118 1.92 -18.36 3.07
CA ARG A 118 0.91 -19.05 2.26
C ARG A 118 -0.34 -18.17 2.17
N VAL A 119 -0.71 -17.80 0.95
CA VAL A 119 -1.97 -17.08 0.69
C VAL A 119 -3.13 -18.07 0.84
N VAL A 120 -4.05 -17.78 1.78
CA VAL A 120 -5.24 -18.60 2.04
C VAL A 120 -6.47 -17.69 2.10
N HIS A 121 -7.43 -17.92 1.22
CA HIS A 121 -8.74 -17.27 1.25
C HIS A 121 -9.83 -18.32 1.54
N THR A 122 -10.80 -17.95 2.39
CA THR A 122 -11.90 -18.84 2.81
C THR A 122 -12.96 -19.04 1.72
N ALA A 123 -13.09 -18.09 0.80
CA ALA A 123 -13.99 -18.16 -0.34
C ALA A 123 -13.20 -18.18 -1.66
N PRO A 124 -13.80 -18.69 -2.75
CA PRO A 124 -13.22 -18.58 -4.09
C PRO A 124 -12.94 -17.11 -4.41
N THR A 125 -11.67 -16.75 -4.49
CA THR A 125 -11.21 -15.37 -4.65
C THR A 125 -10.28 -15.30 -5.84
N LEU A 126 -10.56 -14.37 -6.76
CA LEU A 126 -9.64 -14.06 -7.86
C LEU A 126 -8.53 -13.15 -7.31
N CYS A 127 -7.30 -13.65 -7.32
CA CYS A 127 -6.12 -12.89 -6.89
C CYS A 127 -5.35 -12.38 -8.11
N ILE A 128 -5.01 -11.09 -8.11
CA ILE A 128 -4.20 -10.48 -9.16
C ILE A 128 -2.87 -10.05 -8.56
N VAL A 129 -1.76 -10.53 -9.15
CA VAL A 129 -0.41 -10.18 -8.69
C VAL A 129 0.00 -8.83 -9.29
N ILE A 130 -0.03 -7.79 -8.47
CA ILE A 130 0.40 -6.43 -8.87
C ILE A 130 1.92 -6.29 -8.79
N GLN A 131 2.53 -6.86 -7.75
CA GLN A 131 3.97 -6.80 -7.50
C GLN A 131 4.44 -8.08 -6.80
N GLY A 132 5.61 -8.57 -7.20
CA GLY A 132 6.22 -9.77 -6.63
C GLY A 132 5.94 -11.03 -7.45
N THR A 133 6.10 -12.17 -6.79
CA THR A 133 5.96 -13.49 -7.40
C THR A 133 5.18 -14.39 -6.46
N LEU A 134 4.18 -15.08 -6.99
CA LEU A 134 3.42 -16.10 -6.31
C LEU A 134 3.89 -17.48 -6.80
N VAL A 135 3.81 -18.53 -6.00
CA VAL A 135 4.07 -19.91 -6.46
C VAL A 135 2.79 -20.74 -6.30
N VAL A 136 2.32 -21.30 -7.42
CA VAL A 136 1.12 -22.16 -7.45
C VAL A 136 1.52 -23.52 -7.99
N GLY A 137 1.37 -24.57 -7.17
CA GLY A 137 1.73 -25.94 -7.57
C GLY A 137 3.19 -26.10 -7.98
N GLY A 138 4.10 -25.28 -7.44
CA GLY A 138 5.53 -25.28 -7.80
C GLY A 138 5.88 -24.39 -9.00
N LYS A 139 4.89 -23.81 -9.70
CA LYS A 139 5.11 -22.87 -10.80
C LYS A 139 5.11 -21.42 -10.29
N PRO A 140 6.17 -20.63 -10.53
CA PRO A 140 6.14 -19.21 -10.25
C PRO A 140 5.17 -18.49 -11.21
N LEU A 141 4.44 -17.52 -10.68
CA LEU A 141 3.55 -16.61 -11.41
C LEU A 141 3.93 -15.18 -11.05
N SER A 142 4.11 -14.36 -12.07
CA SER A 142 4.42 -12.93 -11.96
C SER A 142 3.41 -12.08 -12.75
N ARG A 143 3.51 -10.74 -12.63
CA ARG A 143 2.58 -9.77 -13.20
C ARG A 143 2.23 -9.98 -14.70
N ASN A 144 3.13 -10.57 -15.48
CA ASN A 144 2.95 -10.76 -16.93
C ASN A 144 2.47 -12.18 -17.31
N GLU A 145 2.27 -13.05 -16.33
CA GLU A 145 1.92 -14.46 -16.51
C GLU A 145 0.56 -14.82 -15.92
N CYS A 146 -0.17 -13.82 -15.41
CA CYS A 146 -1.53 -13.92 -14.87
C CYS A 146 -2.56 -13.38 -15.86
#